data_AF-A0A522VNS1-F1
#
_entry.id   AF-A0A522VNS1-F1
#
_cell.length_a   1.000
_cell.length_b   1.000
_cell.length_c   1.000
_cell.angle_alpha   90.00
_cell.angle_beta   90.00
_cell.angle_gamma   90.00
#
_symmetry.space_group_name_H-M   'P 1'
#
loop_
_entity.id
_entity.type
_entity.pdbx_description
1 polymer ?
#
loop_
_entity_poly.entity_id
_entity_poly.type
_entity_poly.pdbx_seq_one_letter_code
_entity_poly.pdbx_strand_id
1 'polypeptide(L)'
;MAIYATLGDCADDLLTVTEAHLDGADGYVNGLLWSKNIDPAVVPAGSQALKDIAVAWARMLACNDGAIGEGELLVKRAAKYKEQVDTLSALVSRNSLGVPVNSGGGLGSISIGRS
;
A
#
# COMPACT_ATOMS: atom_id res chain seq x y z
N MET A 1 -7.19 8.50 12.81
CA MET A 1 -5.76 8.23 13.13
C MET A 1 -5.27 7.27 12.07
N ALA A 2 -4.27 7.68 11.31
CA ALA A 2 -3.76 6.86 10.22
C ALA A 2 -3.10 5.57 10.74
N ILE A 3 -3.29 4.48 10.01
CA ILE A 3 -2.94 3.12 10.41
C ILE A 3 -1.53 2.76 9.94
N TYR A 4 -1.17 3.14 8.70
CA TYR A 4 0.07 2.67 8.08
C TYR A 4 1.21 3.70 8.06
N ALA A 5 0.90 4.99 8.11
CA ALA A 5 1.88 6.07 8.08
C ALA A 5 1.45 7.25 8.96
N THR A 6 2.43 8.05 9.40
CA THR A 6 2.19 9.29 10.15
C THR A 6 2.52 10.51 9.32
N LEU A 7 2.06 11.70 9.74
CA LEU A 7 2.41 12.97 9.11
C LEU A 7 3.94 13.20 9.10
N GLY A 8 4.63 12.76 10.16
CA GLY A 8 6.09 12.87 10.24
C GLY A 8 6.82 12.04 9.19
N ASP A 9 6.25 10.90 8.78
CA ASP A 9 6.82 10.06 7.71
C ASP A 9 6.67 10.70 6.33
N CYS A 10 5.71 11.61 6.19
CA CYS A 10 5.39 12.28 4.95
C CYS A 10 6.05 13.66 4.82
N ALA A 11 6.85 14.10 5.79
CA ALA A 11 7.48 15.41 5.81
C ALA A 11 8.22 15.69 4.48
N ASP A 12 7.89 16.82 3.86
CA ASP A 12 8.48 17.32 2.62
C ASP A 12 8.33 18.85 2.62
N ASP A 13 9.43 19.58 2.41
CA ASP A 13 9.44 21.05 2.48
C ASP A 13 8.58 21.72 1.38
N LEU A 14 8.26 20.97 0.32
CA LEU A 14 7.53 21.46 -0.84
C LEU A 14 6.08 20.98 -0.87
N LEU A 15 5.66 20.16 0.10
CA LEU A 15 4.36 19.50 0.07
C LEU A 15 3.73 19.38 1.45
N THR A 16 2.54 19.94 1.59
CA THR A 16 1.76 19.80 2.83
C THR A 16 0.87 18.55 2.74
N VAL A 17 1.22 17.52 3.50
CA VAL A 17 0.37 16.34 3.68
C VAL A 17 -0.55 16.57 4.88
N THR A 18 -1.84 16.27 4.71
CA THR A 18 -2.87 16.42 5.75
C THR A 18 -3.34 15.05 6.22
N GLU A 19 -4.08 15.00 7.32
CA GLU A 19 -4.67 13.74 7.81
C GLU A 19 -5.62 13.12 6.78
N ALA A 20 -6.35 13.93 6.00
CA ALA A 20 -7.22 13.45 4.94
C ALA A 20 -6.45 12.69 3.83
N HIS A 21 -5.21 13.08 3.54
CA HIS A 21 -4.35 12.36 2.58
C HIS A 21 -3.89 11.01 3.16
N LEU A 22 -3.62 10.95 4.46
CA LEU A 22 -3.26 9.71 5.13
C LEU A 22 -4.46 8.75 5.20
N ASP A 23 -5.66 9.23 5.49
CA ASP A 23 -6.88 8.42 5.46
C ASP A 23 -7.14 7.85 4.05
N GLY A 24 -6.90 8.66 3.01
CA GLY A 24 -6.97 8.20 1.62
C GLY A 24 -5.91 7.13 1.29
N ALA A 25 -4.70 7.26 1.85
CA ALA A 25 -3.64 6.27 1.72
C ALA A 25 -3.96 4.96 2.45
N ASP A 26 -4.54 5.02 3.64
CA ASP A 26 -5.02 3.84 4.35
C ASP A 26 -6.10 3.10 3.56
N GLY A 27 -7.03 3.84 2.96
CA GLY A 27 -8.04 3.28 2.06
C GLY A 27 -7.42 2.53 0.87
N TYR A 28 -6.40 3.12 0.24
CA TYR A 28 -5.67 2.49 -0.86
C TYR A 28 -4.92 1.22 -0.42
N VAL A 29 -4.17 1.28 0.68
CA VAL A 29 -3.42 0.13 1.20
C VAL A 29 -4.36 -1.03 1.56
N ASN A 30 -5.49 -0.73 2.21
CA ASN A 30 -6.52 -1.73 2.48
C ASN A 30 -7.04 -2.34 1.17
N GLY A 31 -7.42 -1.51 0.20
CA GLY A 31 -7.87 -1.97 -1.12
C GLY A 31 -6.84 -2.88 -1.82
N LEU A 32 -5.56 -2.54 -1.73
CA LEU A 32 -4.46 -3.36 -2.25
C LEU A 32 -4.40 -4.73 -1.57
N LEU A 33 -4.46 -4.78 -0.23
CA LEU A 33 -4.44 -6.02 0.52
C LEU A 33 -5.64 -6.91 0.16
N TRP A 34 -6.85 -6.33 0.12
CA TRP A 34 -8.06 -7.02 -0.32
C TRP A 34 -7.96 -7.55 -1.74
N SER A 35 -7.39 -6.78 -2.68
CA SER A 35 -7.17 -7.22 -4.08
C SER A 35 -6.23 -8.43 -4.19
N LYS A 36 -5.31 -8.58 -3.22
CA LYS A 36 -4.38 -9.72 -3.12
C LYS A 36 -4.91 -10.83 -2.22
N ASN A 37 -6.18 -10.71 -1.79
CA ASN A 37 -6.84 -11.63 -0.88
C ASN A 37 -6.06 -11.81 0.44
N ILE A 38 -5.49 -10.72 0.95
CA ILE A 38 -4.76 -10.64 2.23
C ILE A 38 -5.63 -9.83 3.19
N ASP A 39 -5.96 -10.40 4.34
CA ASP A 39 -6.68 -9.67 5.39
C ASP A 39 -5.71 -8.66 6.06
N PRO A 40 -6.03 -7.35 6.08
CA PRO A 40 -5.22 -6.36 6.78
C PRO A 40 -4.94 -6.71 8.25
N ALA A 41 -5.85 -7.41 8.92
CA ALA A 41 -5.70 -7.80 10.32
C ALA A 41 -4.61 -8.86 10.55
N VAL A 42 -4.23 -9.64 9.53
CA VAL A 42 -3.19 -10.67 9.64
C VAL A 42 -1.81 -10.15 9.25
N VAL A 43 -1.72 -8.93 8.73
CA VAL A 43 -0.42 -8.34 8.37
C VAL A 43 0.28 -7.86 9.65
N PRO A 44 1.56 -8.18 9.85
CA PRO A 44 2.33 -7.66 10.97
C PRO A 44 2.27 -6.14 11.03
N ALA A 45 1.97 -5.62 12.23
CA ALA A 45 2.00 -4.18 12.49
C ALA A 45 3.40 -3.62 12.19
N GLY A 46 3.46 -2.44 11.57
CA GLY A 46 4.74 -1.79 11.24
C GLY A 46 5.44 -2.36 10.01
N SER A 47 4.73 -3.03 9.10
CA SER A 47 5.30 -3.42 7.80
C SER A 47 5.82 -2.21 7.05
N GLN A 48 7.14 -2.13 6.88
CA GLN A 48 7.80 -1.02 6.18
C GLN A 48 7.30 -0.89 4.73
N ALA A 49 7.01 -2.02 4.06
CA ALA A 49 6.48 -2.01 2.71
C ALA A 49 5.11 -1.33 2.62
N LEU A 50 4.21 -1.58 3.59
CA LEU A 50 2.91 -0.92 3.62
C LEU A 50 3.03 0.56 3.99
N LYS A 51 3.95 0.89 4.90
CA LYS A 51 4.28 2.26 5.26
C LYS A 51 4.79 3.05 4.05
N ASP A 52 5.73 2.49 3.29
CA ASP A 52 6.30 3.16 2.10
C ASP A 52 5.24 3.40 1.02
N ILE A 53 4.31 2.45 0.82
CA ILE A 53 3.17 2.61 -0.08
C ILE A 53 2.24 3.71 0.42
N ALA A 54 1.89 3.70 1.71
CA ALA A 54 1.02 4.71 2.30
C ALA A 54 1.61 6.13 2.17
N VAL A 55 2.91 6.28 2.45
CA VAL A 55 3.62 7.57 2.31
C VAL A 55 3.63 8.04 0.85
N ALA A 56 3.98 7.17 -0.10
CA ALA A 56 4.02 7.53 -1.51
C ALA A 56 2.63 7.91 -2.05
N TRP A 57 1.58 7.19 -1.63
CA TRP A 57 0.20 7.51 -2.01
C TRP A 57 -0.29 8.83 -1.38
N ALA A 58 -0.02 9.06 -0.09
CA ALA A 58 -0.37 10.32 0.57
C ALA A 58 0.31 11.53 -0.08
N ARG A 59 1.59 11.39 -0.48
CA ARG A 59 2.32 12.42 -1.24
C ARG A 59 1.75 12.63 -2.63
N MET A 60 1.31 11.57 -3.32
CA MET A 60 0.61 11.69 -4.60
C MET A 60 -0.68 12.51 -4.45
N LEU A 61 -1.49 12.22 -3.43
CA LEU A 61 -2.74 12.93 -3.16
C LEU A 61 -2.48 14.41 -2.86
N ALA A 62 -1.52 14.71 -1.98
CA ALA A 62 -1.15 16.08 -1.67
C ALA A 62 -0.62 16.83 -2.91
N CYS A 63 0.13 16.16 -3.80
CA CYS A 63 0.62 16.76 -5.04
C CYS A 63 -0.53 17.07 -6.00
N ASN A 64 -1.54 16.21 -6.08
CA ASN A 64 -2.73 16.43 -6.91
C ASN A 64 -3.58 17.59 -6.38
N ASP A 65 -3.71 17.73 -5.07
CA ASP A 65 -4.44 18.84 -4.45
C ASP A 65 -3.71 20.19 -4.68
N GLY A 66 -2.38 20.21 -4.50
CA GLY A 66 -1.56 21.39 -4.78
C GLY A 66 -1.42 21.74 -6.27
N ALA A 67 -1.59 20.77 -7.17
CA ALA A 67 -1.51 20.96 -8.61
C ALA A 67 -2.65 21.81 -9.20
N ILE A 68 -3.72 22.05 -8.44
CA ILE A 68 -4.82 22.94 -8.86
C ILE A 68 -4.33 24.39 -9.06
N GLY A 69 -3.17 24.76 -8.49
CA GLY A 69 -2.54 26.09 -8.65
C GLY A 69 -1.31 26.17 -9.59
N GLU A 70 -0.33 25.28 -9.45
CA GLU A 70 1.01 25.37 -10.12
C GLU A 70 1.32 24.15 -11.00
N GLY A 71 0.37 23.80 -11.86
CA GLY A 71 0.05 22.43 -12.25
C GLY A 71 1.07 21.57 -13.00
N GLU A 72 2.19 22.05 -13.53
CA GLU A 72 3.04 21.15 -14.37
C GLU A 72 4.09 20.36 -13.57
N LEU A 73 4.73 20.98 -12.57
CA LEU A 73 5.77 20.33 -11.77
C LEU A 73 5.18 19.35 -10.74
N LEU A 74 4.06 19.73 -10.12
CA LEU A 74 3.38 18.90 -9.12
C LEU A 74 2.70 17.69 -9.77
N VAL A 75 2.12 17.83 -10.96
CA VAL A 75 1.56 16.68 -11.72
C VAL A 75 2.65 15.71 -12.13
N LYS A 76 3.82 16.19 -12.59
CA LYS A 76 4.97 15.30 -12.88
C LYS A 76 5.47 14.58 -11.63
N ARG A 77 5.46 15.22 -10.47
CA ARG A 77 5.80 14.57 -9.18
C ARG A 77 4.74 13.54 -8.77
N ALA A 78 3.46 13.87 -8.88
CA ALA A 78 2.38 12.93 -8.60
C ALA A 78 2.49 11.67 -9.47
N ALA A 79 2.79 11.82 -10.76
CA ALA A 79 3.04 10.69 -11.66
C ALA A 79 4.20 9.79 -11.20
N LYS A 80 5.31 10.39 -10.73
CA LYS A 80 6.44 9.62 -10.18
C LYS A 80 6.07 8.87 -8.90
N TYR A 81 5.34 9.51 -7.99
CA TYR A 81 4.86 8.83 -6.78
C TYR A 81 3.90 7.68 -7.13
N LYS A 82 3.07 7.84 -8.15
CA LYS A 82 2.23 6.76 -8.67
C LYS A 82 3.05 5.59 -9.20
N GLU A 83 4.05 5.83 -10.04
CA GLU A 83 4.96 4.79 -10.53
C GLU A 83 5.68 4.05 -9.38
N GLN A 84 6.08 4.79 -8.35
CA GLN A 84 6.67 4.23 -7.13
C GLN A 84 5.67 3.32 -6.39
N VAL A 85 4.43 3.76 -6.22
CA VAL A 85 3.36 2.94 -5.62
C VAL A 85 3.06 1.70 -6.45
N ASP A 86 3.00 1.80 -7.77
CA ASP A 86 2.76 0.67 -8.66
C ASP A 86 3.90 -0.36 -8.56
N THR A 87 5.15 0.10 -8.49
CA THR A 87 6.32 -0.76 -8.30
C THR A 87 6.29 -1.45 -6.93
N LEU A 88 6.04 -0.69 -5.86
CA LEU A 88 5.98 -1.25 -4.50
C LEU A 88 4.82 -2.22 -4.34
N SER A 89 3.64 -1.88 -4.85
CA SER A 89 2.45 -2.72 -4.79
C SER A 89 2.58 -4.02 -5.60
N ALA A 90 3.34 -4.00 -6.70
CA ALA A 90 3.70 -5.21 -7.45
C ALA A 90 4.56 -6.16 -6.61
N LEU A 91 5.47 -5.62 -5.79
CA LEU A 91 6.34 -6.41 -4.90
C LEU A 91 5.60 -6.95 -3.66
N VAL A 92 4.45 -6.35 -3.29
CA VAL A 92 3.64 -6.83 -2.17
C VAL A 92 3.05 -8.21 -2.49
N SER A 93 3.39 -9.17 -1.64
CA SER A 93 2.85 -10.54 -1.61
C SER A 93 2.71 -11.01 -0.16
N ARG A 94 1.96 -12.08 0.07
CA ARG A 94 1.89 -12.71 1.41
C ARG A 94 3.30 -12.99 1.97
N ASN A 95 4.17 -13.51 1.11
CA ASN A 95 5.55 -13.83 1.48
C ASN A 95 6.37 -12.58 1.84
N SER A 96 6.25 -11.49 1.08
CA SER A 96 6.98 -10.24 1.37
C SER A 96 6.48 -9.55 2.64
N LEU A 97 5.23 -9.79 3.04
CA LEU A 97 4.64 -9.24 4.25
C LEU A 97 4.82 -10.15 5.48
N GLY A 98 5.50 -11.30 5.33
CA GLY A 98 5.66 -12.27 6.42
C GLY A 98 4.34 -12.92 6.85
N VAL A 99 3.29 -12.84 6.02
CA VAL A 99 2.01 -13.51 6.28
C VAL A 99 2.17 -14.97 5.87
N PRO A 100 2.02 -15.94 6.79
CA PRO A 100 2.13 -17.34 6.43
C PRO A 100 1.13 -17.66 5.32
N VAL A 101 1.61 -18.33 4.26
CA VAL A 101 0.69 -18.95 3.31
C VAL A 101 -0.12 -19.97 4.09
N ASN A 102 -1.45 -19.86 4.05
CA ASN A 102 -2.28 -20.91 4.61
C ASN A 102 -1.94 -22.21 3.84
N SER A 103 -1.17 -23.10 4.44
CA SER A 103 -0.92 -24.47 3.97
C SER A 103 -2.17 -25.35 4.07
N GLY A 104 -3.36 -24.76 3.88
CA GLY A 104 -4.68 -25.38 4.00
C GLY A 104 -5.39 -25.56 2.66
N GLY A 105 -4.62 -25.75 1.59
CA GLY A 105 -5.12 -26.03 0.25
C GLY A 105 -4.39 -27.22 -0.38
N GLY A 106 -4.06 -28.23 0.42
CA GLY A 106 -3.74 -29.54 -0.13
C GLY A 106 -4.97 -30.01 -0.90
N LEU A 107 -4.90 -29.98 -2.23
CA LEU A 107 -5.73 -30.87 -3.05
C LEU A 107 -5.44 -32.27 -2.52
N GLY A 108 -6.41 -32.82 -1.78
CA GLY A 108 -6.29 -34.16 -1.20
C GLY A 108 -5.89 -35.11 -2.31
N SER A 109 -4.67 -35.64 -2.22
CA SER A 109 -4.29 -36.80 -3.01
C SER A 109 -5.22 -37.93 -2.59
N ILE A 110 -6.26 -38.16 -3.38
CA ILE A 110 -7.08 -39.36 -3.26
C ILE A 110 -6.16 -40.50 -3.67
N SER A 111 -5.51 -41.14 -2.69
CA SER A 111 -4.89 -42.44 -2.89
C SER A 111 -6.02 -43.43 -3.18
N ILE A 112 -6.33 -43.64 -4.46
CA ILE A 112 -7.14 -44.77 -4.91
C ILE A 112 -6.32 -46.02 -4.63
N GLY A 113 -6.50 -46.59 -3.43
CA GLY A 113 -6.10 -47.96 -3.14
C GLY A 113 -6.94 -48.88 -4.01
N ARG A 114 -6.33 -49.47 -5.03
CA ARG A 114 -6.93 -50.56 -5.80
C ARG A 114 -6.69 -51.83 -4.97
N SER A 115 -7.76 -52.37 -4.40
CA SER A 115 -7.83 -53.74 -3.86
C SER A 115 -7.73 -54.77 -4.98
#